data_AF-A0A7C3H557-F1
#
_entry.id   AF-A0A7C3H557-F1
#
_cell.length_a   1.000
_cell.length_b   1.000
_cell.length_c   1.000
_cell.angle_alpha   90.00
_cell.angle_beta   90.00
_cell.angle_gamma   90.00
#
_symmetry.space_group_name_H-M   'P 1'
#
loop_
_entity.id
_entity.type
_entity.pdbx_description
1 polymer ?
#
loop_
_entity_poly.entity_id
_entity_poly.type
_entity_poly.pdbx_seq_one_letter_code
_entity_poly.pdbx_strand_id
1 'polypeptide(L)'
;MAFTAMEAFVNELIPDDFKYHRHRKSEIIIEEMDKTQIERWLSIEEKFSTILPEILQTPSPKKLRCWQGFKKLKKIRDRIIHMKAADRKSSGPETPTLWHELFNVEPPYSQAKDIIDYFVKSMASKPRWHGEYK
;
A
#
# COMPACT_ATOMS: atom_id res chain seq x y z
N MET A 1 11.49 0.87 6.45
CA MET A 1 11.92 1.43 5.15
C MET A 1 11.03 0.99 4.00
N ALA A 2 10.85 -0.31 3.73
CA ALA A 2 10.01 -0.77 2.60
C ALA A 2 8.58 -0.18 2.55
N PHE A 3 7.89 -0.14 3.69
CA PHE A 3 6.54 0.46 3.75
C PHE A 3 6.54 1.97 3.44
N THR A 4 7.50 2.71 3.99
CA THR A 4 7.69 4.14 3.70
C THR A 4 8.05 4.39 2.24
N ALA A 5 8.83 3.49 1.61
CA ALA A 5 9.15 3.57 0.20
C ALA A 5 7.91 3.37 -0.68
N MET A 6 7.01 2.46 -0.32
CA MET A 6 5.71 2.33 -1.02
C MET A 6 4.86 3.60 -0.89
N GLU A 7 4.84 4.22 0.30
CA GLU A 7 4.14 5.49 0.53
C GLU A 7 4.72 6.63 -0.34
N ALA A 8 6.04 6.74 -0.38
CA ALA A 8 6.73 7.72 -1.21
C ALA A 8 6.44 7.49 -2.70
N PHE A 9 6.53 6.25 -3.16
CA PHE A 9 6.24 5.86 -4.54
C PHE A 9 4.81 6.25 -4.95
N VAL A 10 3.81 5.94 -4.13
CA VAL A 10 2.43 6.26 -4.49
C VAL A 10 2.17 7.76 -4.51
N ASN A 11 2.75 8.52 -3.58
CA ASN A 11 2.62 9.97 -3.54
C ASN A 11 3.32 10.65 -4.72
N GLU A 12 4.50 10.16 -5.12
CA GLU A 12 5.23 10.65 -6.28
C GLU A 12 4.43 10.47 -7.58
N LEU A 13 3.68 9.37 -7.71
CA LEU A 13 2.88 9.07 -8.89
C LEU A 13 1.57 9.86 -8.99
N ILE A 14 1.13 10.56 -7.94
CA ILE A 14 -0.08 11.36 -7.99
C ILE A 14 0.24 12.71 -8.68
N PRO A 15 -0.39 13.01 -9.85
CA PRO A 15 -0.22 14.31 -10.51
C PRO A 15 -0.73 15.47 -9.64
N ASP A 16 -0.11 16.65 -9.76
CA ASP A 16 -0.51 17.83 -8.97
C ASP A 16 -1.94 18.32 -9.29
N ASP A 17 -2.39 18.08 -10.52
CA ASP A 17 -3.72 18.44 -11.02
C ASP A 17 -4.78 17.33 -10.84
N PHE A 18 -4.39 16.17 -10.29
CA PHE A 18 -5.32 15.07 -10.07
C PHE A 18 -6.35 15.40 -9.00
N LYS A 19 -7.62 15.12 -9.31
CA LYS A 19 -8.77 15.31 -8.42
C LYS A 19 -9.47 13.98 -8.20
N TYR A 20 -9.63 13.62 -6.92
CA TYR A 20 -10.36 12.44 -6.53
C TYR A 20 -11.73 12.79 -5.97
N HIS A 21 -12.77 12.15 -6.51
CA HIS A 21 -14.14 12.36 -6.07
C HIS A 21 -14.62 11.16 -5.27
N ARG A 22 -15.01 11.36 -4.00
CA ARG A 22 -15.56 10.31 -3.15
C ARG A 22 -16.92 10.68 -2.60
N HIS A 23 -17.89 9.76 -2.70
CA HIS A 23 -19.16 9.91 -2.00
C HIS A 23 -18.93 9.80 -0.49
N ARG A 24 -19.42 10.78 0.27
CA ARG A 24 -19.56 10.63 1.73
C ARG A 24 -20.75 9.72 2.06
N LYS A 25 -20.82 9.25 3.30
CA LYS A 25 -21.88 8.35 3.84
C LYS A 25 -23.32 8.80 3.55
N SER A 26 -23.54 10.07 3.21
CA SER A 26 -24.76 10.58 2.59
C SER A 26 -24.48 10.76 1.08
N GLU A 27 -25.09 9.91 0.24
CA GLU A 27 -24.82 9.79 -1.21
C GLU A 27 -24.89 11.12 -2.00
N ILE A 28 -25.49 12.15 -1.40
CA ILE A 28 -25.69 13.49 -1.97
C ILE A 28 -24.41 14.34 -2.01
N ILE A 29 -23.42 14.10 -1.15
CA ILE A 29 -22.21 14.94 -1.07
C ILE A 29 -21.02 14.21 -1.69
N ILE A 30 -20.54 14.76 -2.82
CA ILE A 30 -19.27 14.39 -3.44
C ILE A 30 -18.18 15.25 -2.81
N GLU A 31 -17.27 14.62 -2.09
CA GLU A 31 -16.05 15.25 -1.59
C GLU A 31 -15.00 15.20 -2.71
N GLU A 32 -14.55 16.36 -3.17
CA GLU A 32 -13.37 16.48 -4.04
C GLU A 32 -12.12 16.61 -3.17
N MET A 33 -11.11 15.80 -3.47
CA MET A 33 -9.81 15.83 -2.83
C MET A 33 -8.72 16.16 -3.86
N ASP A 34 -7.90 17.17 -3.56
CA ASP A 34 -6.65 17.45 -4.29
C ASP A 34 -5.51 16.53 -3.84
N LYS A 35 -4.36 16.61 -4.53
CA LYS A 35 -3.16 15.84 -4.20
C LYS A 35 -2.75 15.95 -2.73
N THR A 36 -2.75 17.16 -2.15
CA THR A 36 -2.32 17.36 -0.75
C THR A 36 -3.27 16.65 0.21
N GLN A 37 -4.58 16.71 -0.06
CA GLN A 37 -5.60 16.02 0.71
C GLN A 37 -5.48 14.49 0.54
N ILE A 38 -5.24 14.01 -0.67
CA ILE A 38 -5.03 12.58 -0.95
C ILE A 38 -3.81 12.06 -0.19
N GLU A 39 -2.68 12.74 -0.29
CA GLU A 39 -1.43 12.36 0.37
C GLU A 39 -1.58 12.25 1.88
N ARG A 40 -2.30 13.21 2.49
CA ARG A 40 -2.45 13.32 3.94
C ARG A 40 -3.54 12.45 4.54
N TRP A 41 -4.66 12.27 3.84
CA TRP A 41 -5.87 11.70 4.44
C TRP A 41 -6.27 10.34 3.90
N LEU A 42 -5.91 10.00 2.66
CA LEU A 42 -6.21 8.66 2.14
C LEU A 42 -5.22 7.64 2.68
N SER A 43 -5.74 6.46 3.00
CA SER A 43 -4.88 5.35 3.37
C SER A 43 -4.08 4.88 2.16
N ILE A 44 -2.85 4.41 2.38
CA ILE A 44 -2.04 3.78 1.31
C ILE A 44 -2.77 2.63 0.62
N GLU A 45 -3.67 1.95 1.33
CA GLU A 45 -4.52 0.89 0.77
C GLU A 45 -5.50 1.45 -0.27
N GLU A 46 -6.19 2.56 0.02
CA GLU A 46 -7.02 3.26 -0.94
C GLU A 46 -6.19 3.81 -2.11
N LYS A 47 -5.02 4.37 -1.82
CA LYS A 47 -4.13 4.90 -2.86
C LYS A 47 -3.73 3.82 -3.86
N PHE A 48 -3.33 2.64 -3.40
CA PHE A 48 -3.02 1.51 -4.29
C PHE A 48 -4.25 0.86 -4.92
N SER A 49 -5.39 0.78 -4.22
CA SER A 49 -6.53 0.02 -4.74
C SER A 49 -7.48 0.81 -5.64
N THR A 50 -7.40 2.15 -5.58
CA THR A 50 -8.33 3.07 -6.23
C THR A 50 -7.58 4.17 -6.98
N ILE A 51 -6.72 4.94 -6.29
CA ILE A 51 -6.10 6.15 -6.86
C ILE A 51 -5.13 5.82 -8.00
N LEU A 52 -4.14 4.95 -7.78
CA LEU A 52 -3.22 4.56 -8.86
C LEU A 52 -3.92 3.83 -10.02
N PRO A 53 -4.86 2.90 -9.78
CA PRO A 53 -5.69 2.33 -10.83
C PRO A 53 -6.37 3.37 -11.72
N GLU A 54 -6.91 4.43 -11.12
CA GLU A 54 -7.57 5.53 -11.84
C GLU A 54 -6.57 6.38 -12.62
N ILE A 55 -5.45 6.79 -12.01
CA ILE A 55 -4.41 7.60 -12.67
C ILE A 55 -3.78 6.82 -13.85
N LEU A 56 -3.45 5.55 -13.64
CA LEU A 56 -2.72 4.73 -14.61
C LEU A 56 -3.65 3.92 -15.52
N GLN A 57 -4.97 4.07 -15.40
CA GLN A 57 -5.98 3.35 -16.18
C GLN A 57 -5.74 1.83 -16.19
N THR A 58 -5.47 1.27 -15.01
CA THR A 58 -5.13 -0.14 -14.80
C THR A 58 -6.10 -0.79 -13.82
N PRO A 59 -6.33 -2.11 -13.86
CA PRO A 59 -7.19 -2.77 -12.87
C PRO A 59 -6.71 -2.59 -11.43
N SER A 60 -7.62 -2.78 -10.48
CA SER A 60 -7.25 -2.81 -9.05
C SER A 60 -6.43 -4.07 -8.74
N PRO A 61 -5.32 -3.97 -7.97
CA PRO A 61 -4.51 -5.13 -7.62
C PRO A 61 -5.15 -6.04 -6.56
N LYS A 62 -6.30 -5.68 -5.97
CA LYS A 62 -6.91 -6.34 -4.79
C LYS A 62 -7.03 -7.87 -4.86
N LYS A 63 -7.14 -8.45 -6.06
CA LYS A 63 -7.28 -9.90 -6.28
C LYS A 63 -5.96 -10.59 -6.65
N LEU A 64 -4.83 -9.87 -6.66
CA LEU A 64 -3.54 -10.35 -7.10
C LEU A 64 -2.61 -10.69 -5.92
N ARG A 65 -1.58 -11.50 -6.20
CA ARG A 65 -0.59 -11.91 -5.19
C ARG A 65 0.17 -10.73 -4.59
N CYS A 66 0.56 -9.74 -5.40
CA CYS A 66 1.27 -8.54 -4.94
C CYS A 66 0.48 -7.78 -3.86
N TRP A 67 -0.85 -7.74 -3.99
CA TRP A 67 -1.73 -7.13 -2.99
C TRP A 67 -1.71 -7.87 -1.66
N GLN A 68 -1.72 -9.21 -1.69
CA GLN A 68 -1.63 -10.01 -0.47
C GLN A 68 -0.28 -9.81 0.23
N GLY A 69 0.82 -9.71 -0.53
CA GLY A 69 2.14 -9.35 -0.01
C GLY A 69 2.13 -7.97 0.68
N PHE A 70 1.59 -6.96 0.00
CA PHE A 70 1.39 -5.62 0.56
C PHE A 70 0.57 -5.65 1.86
N LYS A 71 -0.58 -6.36 1.89
CA LYS A 71 -1.45 -6.45 3.08
C LYS A 71 -0.75 -7.13 4.25
N LYS A 72 0.05 -8.18 4.01
CA LYS A 72 0.87 -8.83 5.05
C LYS A 72 1.92 -7.87 5.61
N LEU A 73 2.66 -7.18 4.74
CA LEU A 73 3.67 -6.19 5.15
C LEU A 73 3.04 -5.06 5.98
N LYS A 74 1.89 -4.54 5.54
CA LYS A 74 1.10 -3.54 6.28
C LYS A 74 0.70 -4.04 7.66
N LYS A 75 0.14 -5.25 7.75
CA LYS A 75 -0.29 -5.87 9.02
C LYS A 75 0.88 -5.96 10.01
N ILE A 76 2.04 -6.42 9.55
CA ILE A 76 3.25 -6.53 10.39
C ILE A 76 3.71 -5.14 10.84
N ARG A 77 3.78 -4.15 9.92
CA ARG A 77 4.11 -2.76 10.26
C ARG A 77 3.18 -2.19 11.33
N ASP A 78 1.87 -2.39 11.17
CA ASP A 78 0.87 -1.89 12.11
C ASP A 78 1.01 -2.57 13.49
N ARG A 79 1.34 -3.87 13.54
CA ARG A 79 1.63 -4.58 14.78
C ARG A 79 2.92 -4.12 15.46
N ILE A 80 3.95 -3.74 14.69
CA ILE A 80 5.18 -3.16 15.26
C ILE A 80 4.85 -1.85 15.98
N ILE A 81 4.05 -0.98 15.36
CA ILE A 81 3.75 0.36 15.88
C ILE A 81 2.68 0.32 16.99
N HIS A 82 1.68 -0.54 16.83
CA HIS A 82 0.55 -0.70 17.75
C HIS A 82 0.58 -2.06 18.42
N MET A 83 1.73 -2.42 19.00
CA MET A 83 1.96 -3.72 19.62
C MET A 83 0.96 -3.98 20.75
N LYS A 84 0.25 -5.11 20.68
CA LYS A 84 -0.73 -5.53 21.68
C LYS A 84 -0.13 -6.53 22.67
N ALA A 85 -0.81 -6.77 23.80
CA ALA A 85 -0.37 -7.76 24.78
C ALA A 85 -0.21 -9.18 24.19
N ALA A 86 -1.09 -9.56 23.25
CA ALA A 86 -1.01 -10.83 22.52
C ALA A 86 0.21 -10.95 21.60
N ASP A 87 0.84 -9.83 21.20
CA ASP A 87 2.09 -9.86 20.44
C ASP A 87 3.30 -10.18 21.34
N ARG A 88 3.17 -9.96 22.66
CA ARG A 88 4.23 -10.17 23.66
C ARG A 88 4.19 -11.54 24.30
N LYS A 89 2.99 -12.08 24.55
CA LYS A 89 2.79 -13.38 25.20
C LYS A 89 2.24 -14.36 24.18
N SER A 90 2.84 -15.54 24.09
CA SER A 90 2.28 -16.62 23.26
C SER A 90 0.93 -17.03 23.86
N SER A 91 -0.17 -16.67 23.19
CA SER A 91 -1.53 -17.02 23.64
C SER A 91 -1.96 -18.45 23.24
N GLY A 92 -0.98 -19.32 22.96
CA GLY A 92 -1.16 -20.68 22.42
C GLY A 92 -0.61 -20.83 20.98
N PRO A 93 -0.54 -22.07 20.45
CA PRO A 93 0.00 -22.35 19.11
C PRO A 93 -0.82 -21.74 17.95
N GLU A 94 -2.10 -21.45 18.19
CA GLU A 94 -3.03 -20.90 17.18
C GLU A 94 -2.87 -19.39 16.92
N THR A 95 -2.13 -18.67 17.79
CA THR A 95 -1.95 -17.22 17.65
C THR A 95 -0.47 -16.88 17.54
N PRO A 96 0.06 -16.72 16.31
CA PRO A 96 1.46 -16.39 16.12
C PRO A 96 1.78 -15.00 16.69
N THR A 97 2.81 -14.93 17.52
CA THR A 97 3.34 -13.67 18.06
C THR A 97 3.87 -12.78 16.93
N LEU A 98 4.08 -11.49 17.23
CA LEU A 98 4.70 -10.59 16.26
C LEU A 98 6.09 -11.10 15.86
N TRP A 99 6.86 -11.64 16.82
CA TRP A 99 8.19 -12.19 16.57
C TRP A 99 8.15 -13.40 15.64
N HIS A 100 7.19 -14.31 15.82
CA HIS A 100 7.00 -15.42 14.90
C HIS A 100 6.75 -14.93 13.48
N GLU A 101 5.87 -13.94 13.30
CA GLU A 101 5.56 -13.40 11.98
C GLU A 101 6.74 -12.63 11.37
N LEU A 102 7.51 -11.89 12.17
CA LEU A 102 8.71 -11.19 11.71
C LEU A 102 9.80 -12.13 11.20
N PHE A 103 9.96 -13.30 11.80
CA PHE A 103 10.98 -14.27 11.36
C PHE A 103 10.52 -15.16 10.21
N ASN A 104 9.23 -15.16 9.87
CA ASN A 104 8.66 -15.96 8.78
C ASN A 104 8.14 -15.12 7.61
N VAL A 105 8.21 -13.79 7.69
CA VAL A 105 7.78 -12.92 6.60
C VAL A 105 8.77 -12.98 5.44
N GLU A 106 8.24 -12.94 4.21
CA GLU A 106 9.06 -12.68 3.02
C GLU A 106 9.82 -11.35 3.17
N PRO A 107 10.99 -11.17 2.52
CA PRO A 107 11.75 -9.94 2.63
C PRO A 107 10.90 -8.70 2.30
N PRO A 108 10.78 -7.72 3.21
CA PRO A 108 9.89 -6.57 3.03
C PRO A 108 10.10 -5.79 1.74
N TYR A 109 11.35 -5.70 1.27
CA TYR A 109 11.68 -5.03 0.01
C TYR A 109 11.10 -5.76 -1.20
N SER A 110 11.05 -7.10 -1.16
CA SER A 110 10.47 -7.93 -2.24
C SER A 110 8.97 -7.70 -2.34
N GLN A 111 8.27 -7.68 -1.20
CA GLN A 111 6.83 -7.44 -1.18
C GLN A 111 6.47 -6.02 -1.64
N ALA A 112 7.30 -5.03 -1.28
CA ALA A 112 7.16 -3.68 -1.80
C ALA A 112 7.42 -3.61 -3.31
N LYS A 113 8.46 -4.29 -3.80
CA LYS A 113 8.78 -4.36 -5.23
C LYS A 113 7.66 -5.00 -6.03
N ASP A 114 7.03 -6.08 -5.54
CA ASP A 114 5.95 -6.76 -6.27
C ASP A 114 4.76 -5.84 -6.59
N ILE A 115 4.35 -4.99 -5.65
CA ILE A 115 3.25 -4.03 -5.88
C ILE A 115 3.70 -2.84 -6.73
N ILE A 116 4.94 -2.38 -6.59
CA ILE A 116 5.53 -1.35 -7.45
C ILE A 116 5.59 -1.84 -8.90
N ASP A 117 6.11 -3.05 -9.12
CA ASP A 117 6.23 -3.70 -10.43
C ASP A 117 4.88 -3.84 -11.13
N TYR A 118 3.80 -4.06 -10.36
CA TYR A 118 2.45 -4.08 -10.90
C TYR A 118 2.07 -2.75 -11.56
N PHE A 119 2.32 -1.62 -10.89
CA PHE A 119 1.97 -0.30 -11.42
C PHE A 119 2.95 0.20 -12.48
N VAL A 120 4.25 -0.08 -12.34
CA VAL A 120 5.26 0.31 -13.33
C VAL A 120 4.99 -0.34 -14.70
N LYS A 121 4.36 -1.52 -14.74
CA LYS A 121 3.94 -2.15 -16.02
C LYS A 121 2.91 -1.33 -16.79
N SER A 122 2.10 -0.53 -16.10
CA SER A 122 1.03 0.29 -16.69
C SER A 122 1.46 1.74 -16.93
N MET A 123 2.68 2.13 -16.53
CA MET A 123 3.19 3.48 -16.77
C MET A 123 3.62 3.67 -18.23
N ALA A 124 3.27 4.81 -18.82
CA ALA A 124 3.72 5.19 -20.16
C ALA A 124 5.26 5.36 -20.24
N SER A 125 5.86 5.90 -19.19
CA SER A 125 7.31 6.01 -19.04
C SER A 125 7.75 5.32 -17.74
N LYS A 126 8.60 4.30 -17.86
CA LYS A 126 9.09 3.56 -16.69
C LYS A 126 10.22 4.33 -16.02
N PRO A 127 10.27 4.38 -14.67
CA PRO A 127 11.39 4.98 -13.97
C PRO A 127 12.71 4.28 -14.34
N ARG A 128 13.78 5.03 -14.62
CA ARG A 128 15.07 4.45 -15.02
C ARG A 128 15.62 3.45 -14.01
N TRP A 129 15.52 3.81 -12.73
CA TRP A 129 15.97 2.98 -11.61
C TRP A 129 15.26 1.63 -11.54
N HIS A 130 14.04 1.49 -12.09
CA HIS A 130 13.26 0.25 -12.00
C HIS A 130 13.96 -0.94 -12.66
N GLY A 131 14.65 -0.70 -13.78
CA GLY A 131 15.36 -1.74 -14.53
C GLY A 131 16.68 -2.19 -13.89
N GLU A 132 17.20 -1.44 -12.92
CA GLU A 132 18.49 -1.71 -12.27
C GLU A 132 18.39 -2.79 -11.19
N TYR A 133 17.18 -3.06 -10.68
CA TYR A 133 16.95 -3.99 -9.58
C TYR A 133 15.96 -5.08 -10.02
N LYS A 134 16.41 -6.34 -9.98
CA LYS A 134 15.58 -7.51 -10.33
C LYS A 134 14.84 -8.03 -9.11
#